data_AF-A0A0F9FWP4-F1
#
_entry.id   AF-A0A0F9FWP4-F1
#
_cell.length_a   1.000
_cell.length_b   1.000
_cell.length_c   1.000
_cell.angle_alpha   90.00
_cell.angle_beta   90.00
_cell.angle_gamma   90.00
#
_symmetry.space_group_name_H-M   'P 1'
#
loop_
_entity.id
_entity.type
_entity.pdbx_description
1 polymer ?
#
loop_
_entity_poly.entity_id
_entity_poly.type
_entity_poly.pdbx_seq_one_letter_code
_entity_poly.pdbx_strand_id
1 'polypeptide(L)'
;MYISITKQHLDKTFSQSSSDFVDYLEKENQGKEPELQDHFFDQNNDHIPPERVVEEIDGNTAKLKKVEPKFYSLTLNPSQRELKAINNDPELLRGYVREVMKDYAESFYRDRPVTVDDIKYFAKIEHERTYKGFDREIREN
;
A
#
# COMPACT_ATOMS: atom_id res chain seq x y z
N MET A 1 -13.50 -10.32 -1.85
CA MET A 1 -12.52 -9.29 -1.48
C MET A 1 -12.10 -9.46 -0.03
N TYR A 2 -10.80 -9.45 0.24
CA TYR A 2 -10.23 -9.31 1.59
C TYR A 2 -9.47 -7.99 1.70
N ILE A 3 -9.69 -7.24 2.78
CA ILE A 3 -9.03 -5.96 3.05
C ILE A 3 -8.48 -5.99 4.47
N SER A 4 -7.22 -5.60 4.64
CA SER A 4 -6.63 -5.43 5.96
C SER A 4 -5.92 -4.09 6.09
N ILE A 5 -5.92 -3.55 7.31
CA ILE A 5 -5.22 -2.31 7.67
C ILE A 5 -4.36 -2.63 8.89
N THR A 6 -3.05 -2.51 8.73
CA THR A 6 -2.10 -2.84 9.79
C THR A 6 -1.21 -1.63 10.06
N LYS A 7 -1.17 -1.17 11.30
CA LYS A 7 -0.17 -0.17 11.69
C LYS A 7 1.23 -0.77 11.53
N GLN A 8 2.21 0.03 11.10
CA GLN A 8 3.61 -0.37 11.21
C GLN A 8 3.86 -0.93 12.62
N HIS A 9 4.52 -2.07 12.74
CA HIS A 9 4.82 -2.67 14.03
C HIS A 9 6.27 -3.11 14.12
N LEU A 10 6.96 -2.63 15.14
CA LEU A 10 8.23 -3.13 15.64
C LEU A 10 8.13 -3.08 17.17
N ASP A 11 8.20 -4.24 17.82
CA ASP A 11 8.03 -4.49 19.27
C ASP A 11 7.62 -3.27 20.13
N LYS A 12 8.56 -2.65 20.85
CA LYS A 12 8.30 -1.49 21.74
C LYS A 12 8.53 -0.14 21.04
N THR A 13 9.15 -0.12 19.86
CA THR A 13 9.61 1.09 19.17
C THR A 13 9.47 0.92 17.66
N PHE A 14 8.99 1.94 16.95
CA PHE A 14 8.81 1.87 15.50
C PHE A 14 10.08 2.25 14.73
N SER A 15 10.31 1.64 13.56
CA SER A 15 11.36 2.09 12.63
C SER A 15 11.01 3.51 12.22
N GLN A 16 12.01 4.38 12.19
CA GLN A 16 11.81 5.78 11.82
C GLN A 16 11.78 5.97 10.31
N SER A 17 12.01 4.90 9.54
CA SER A 17 11.96 4.91 8.09
C SER A 17 10.99 3.86 7.56
N SER A 18 10.43 4.16 6.40
CA SER A 18 9.68 3.25 5.56
C SER A 18 10.56 2.38 4.64
N SER A 19 11.87 2.63 4.58
CA SER A 19 12.82 1.95 3.67
C SER A 19 12.70 0.44 3.67
N ASP A 20 12.71 -0.22 4.84
CA ASP A 20 12.66 -1.68 4.92
C ASP A 20 11.36 -2.25 4.32
N PHE A 21 10.26 -1.51 4.45
CA PHE A 21 8.96 -1.92 3.90
C PHE A 21 8.89 -1.65 2.39
N VAL A 22 9.45 -0.53 1.93
CA VAL A 22 9.57 -0.23 0.49
C VAL A 22 10.45 -1.28 -0.19
N ASP A 23 11.61 -1.61 0.38
CA ASP A 23 12.51 -2.66 -0.12
C ASP A 23 11.82 -4.03 -0.19
N TYR A 24 10.97 -4.33 0.79
CA TYR A 24 10.16 -5.55 0.77
C TYR A 24 9.17 -5.56 -0.40
N LEU A 25 8.51 -4.43 -0.70
CA LEU A 25 7.60 -4.32 -1.85
C LEU A 25 8.35 -4.33 -3.20
N GLU A 26 9.64 -4.00 -3.21
CA GLU A 26 10.52 -4.12 -4.39
C GLU A 26 10.95 -5.56 -4.72
N LYS A 27 10.63 -6.55 -3.86
CA LYS A 27 11.03 -7.95 -4.06
C LYS A 27 10.67 -8.52 -5.44
N GLU A 28 9.50 -8.19 -5.98
CA GLU A 28 9.03 -8.71 -7.27
C GLU A 28 9.72 -8.04 -8.48
N ASN A 29 10.43 -6.93 -8.29
CA ASN A 29 11.22 -6.29 -9.34
C ASN A 29 12.64 -6.86 -9.45
N GLN A 30 13.11 -7.61 -8.43
CA GLN A 30 14.46 -8.13 -8.40
C GLN A 30 14.70 -9.10 -9.58
N GLY A 31 15.70 -8.79 -10.40
CA GLY A 31 16.06 -9.61 -11.57
C GLY A 31 15.18 -9.40 -12.80
N LYS A 32 14.21 -8.48 -12.76
CA LYS A 32 13.45 -8.05 -13.94
C LYS A 32 14.17 -6.90 -14.65
N GLU A 33 14.10 -6.90 -15.99
CA GLU A 33 14.50 -5.75 -16.80
C GLU A 33 13.66 -4.52 -16.44
N PRO A 34 14.20 -3.28 -16.55
CA PRO A 34 13.48 -2.06 -16.16
C PRO A 34 12.09 -1.91 -16.77
N GLU A 35 11.90 -2.37 -18.01
CA GLU A 35 10.62 -2.31 -18.74
C GLU A 35 9.54 -3.25 -18.19
N LEU A 36 9.94 -4.24 -17.39
CA LEU A 36 9.06 -5.24 -16.79
C LEU A 36 8.84 -5.01 -15.29
N GLN A 37 9.44 -3.95 -14.73
CA GLN A 37 9.30 -3.62 -13.32
C GLN A 37 7.99 -2.89 -13.07
N ASP A 38 7.32 -3.27 -11.98
CA ASP A 38 6.16 -2.55 -11.49
C ASP A 38 6.61 -1.35 -10.67
N HIS A 39 6.00 -0.20 -10.90
CA HIS A 39 6.29 1.03 -10.18
C HIS A 39 5.26 1.29 -9.08
N PHE A 40 5.67 2.06 -8.07
CA PHE A 40 4.72 2.64 -7.14
C PHE A 40 3.83 3.66 -7.86
N PHE A 41 2.62 3.81 -7.36
CA PHE A 41 1.67 4.81 -7.82
C PHE A 41 0.97 5.47 -6.62
N ASP A 42 0.39 6.64 -6.86
CA ASP A 42 -0.46 7.35 -5.91
C ASP A 42 -1.78 7.77 -6.59
N GLN A 43 -2.48 8.74 -6.00
CA GLN A 43 -3.74 9.24 -6.52
C GLN A 43 -3.63 9.77 -7.95
N ASN A 44 -2.49 10.34 -8.33
CA ASN A 44 -2.32 11.14 -9.55
C ASN A 44 -1.14 10.71 -10.43
N ASN A 45 -0.24 9.85 -9.95
CA ASN A 45 0.98 9.44 -10.64
C ASN A 45 1.08 7.91 -10.70
N ASP A 46 1.48 7.36 -11.84
CA ASP A 46 1.60 5.91 -12.09
C ASP A 46 3.04 5.38 -12.06
N HIS A 47 4.04 6.28 -11.96
CA HIS A 47 5.46 5.94 -11.96
C HIS A 47 6.19 6.74 -10.90
N ILE A 48 6.31 6.15 -9.72
CA ILE A 48 7.00 6.73 -8.57
C ILE A 48 8.16 5.82 -8.20
N PRO A 49 9.40 6.35 -8.16
CA PRO A 49 10.55 5.54 -7.78
C PRO A 49 10.55 5.26 -6.27
N PRO A 50 11.09 4.12 -5.82
CA PRO A 50 11.10 3.73 -4.41
C PRO A 50 11.72 4.78 -3.48
N GLU A 51 12.78 5.45 -3.91
CA GLU A 51 13.48 6.47 -3.12
C GLU A 51 12.57 7.65 -2.77
N ARG A 52 11.70 8.03 -3.71
CA ARG A 52 10.73 9.11 -3.50
C ARG A 52 9.63 8.70 -2.53
N VAL A 53 9.21 7.44 -2.55
CA VAL A 53 8.24 6.90 -1.58
C VAL A 53 8.80 7.04 -0.16
N VAL A 54 10.06 6.61 0.03
CA VAL A 54 10.75 6.71 1.33
C VAL A 54 10.87 8.16 1.78
N GLU A 55 11.37 9.03 0.90
CA GLU A 55 11.55 10.46 1.20
C GLU A 55 10.23 11.12 1.65
N GLU A 56 9.15 10.93 0.88
CA GLU A 56 7.89 11.59 1.17
C GLU A 56 7.19 11.03 2.43
N ILE A 57 7.23 9.70 2.67
CA ILE A 57 6.65 9.10 3.88
C ILE A 57 7.44 9.47 5.13
N ASP A 58 8.77 9.39 5.08
CA ASP A 58 9.61 9.71 6.23
C ASP A 58 9.54 11.20 6.54
N GLY A 59 9.52 12.06 5.51
CA GLY A 59 9.31 13.50 5.65
C GLY A 59 7.96 13.85 6.28
N ASN A 60 6.88 13.18 5.88
CA ASN A 60 5.54 13.37 6.45
C ASN A 60 5.45 12.97 7.93
N THR A 61 6.35 12.10 8.40
CA THR A 61 6.30 11.49 9.73
C THR A 61 7.45 11.92 10.66
N ALA A 62 8.32 12.83 10.19
CA ALA A 62 9.52 13.29 10.88
C ALA A 62 9.27 13.89 12.28
N LYS A 63 8.06 14.42 12.53
CA LYS A 63 7.67 15.01 13.82
C LYS A 63 7.04 14.01 14.81
N LEU A 64 6.75 12.79 14.37
CA LEU A 64 6.17 11.75 15.23
C LEU A 64 7.22 11.18 16.18
N LYS A 65 6.81 10.82 17.39
CA LYS A 65 7.68 10.17 18.39
C LYS A 65 8.02 8.73 17.97
N LYS A 66 9.03 8.15 18.61
CA LYS A 66 9.46 6.76 18.38
C LYS A 66 8.44 5.69 18.82
N VAL A 67 7.47 6.10 19.63
CA VAL A 67 6.38 5.25 20.15
C VAL A 67 5.08 5.42 19.35
N GLU A 68 5.12 6.16 18.25
CA GLU A 68 4.00 6.33 17.34
C GLU A 68 4.31 5.61 16.02
N PRO A 69 3.33 4.89 15.43
CA PRO A 69 3.52 4.26 14.12
C PRO A 69 3.77 5.34 13.07
N LYS A 70 4.69 5.09 12.14
CA LYS A 70 5.00 6.05 11.06
C LYS A 70 4.02 5.93 9.91
N PHE A 71 3.61 4.73 9.58
CA PHE A 71 2.65 4.50 8.50
C PHE A 71 1.71 3.35 8.84
N TYR A 72 0.67 3.22 8.02
CA TYR A 72 -0.25 2.09 8.01
C TYR A 72 -0.13 1.40 6.66
N SER A 73 -0.08 0.08 6.65
CA SER A 73 -0.17 -0.72 5.44
C SER A 73 -1.62 -1.13 5.21
N LEU A 74 -2.09 -0.92 3.98
CA LEU A 74 -3.36 -1.45 3.51
C LEU A 74 -3.07 -2.57 2.52
N THR A 75 -3.73 -3.71 2.70
CA THR A 75 -3.66 -4.82 1.74
C THR A 75 -5.05 -5.05 1.16
N LEU A 76 -5.16 -4.92 -0.16
CA LEU A 76 -6.37 -5.22 -0.91
C LEU A 76 -6.12 -6.53 -1.68
N ASN A 77 -6.88 -7.58 -1.34
CA ASN A 77 -6.76 -8.90 -1.92
C ASN A 77 -8.08 -9.26 -2.63
N PRO A 78 -8.24 -8.89 -3.91
CA PRO A 78 -9.40 -9.30 -4.70
C PRO A 78 -9.40 -10.82 -4.88
N SER A 79 -10.55 -11.46 -4.71
CA SER A 79 -10.74 -12.88 -5.02
C SER A 79 -10.45 -13.16 -6.50
N GLN A 80 -10.20 -14.43 -6.83
CA GLN A 80 -10.01 -14.86 -8.22
C GLN A 80 -11.22 -14.53 -9.11
N ARG A 81 -12.42 -14.50 -8.53
CA ARG A 81 -13.65 -14.11 -9.24
C ARG A 81 -13.67 -12.62 -9.57
N GLU A 82 -13.29 -11.77 -8.62
CA GLU A 82 -13.23 -10.31 -8.81
C GLU A 82 -12.16 -9.94 -9.85
N LEU A 83 -10.97 -10.57 -9.79
CA LEU A 83 -9.92 -10.37 -10.79
C LEU A 83 -10.38 -10.76 -12.19
N LYS A 84 -11.07 -11.91 -12.34
CA LYS A 84 -11.64 -12.33 -13.63
C LYS A 84 -12.69 -11.34 -14.16
N ALA A 85 -13.47 -10.71 -13.29
CA ALA A 85 -14.47 -9.74 -13.72
C ALA A 85 -13.85 -8.48 -14.36
N ILE A 86 -12.60 -8.17 -14.00
CA ILE A 86 -11.80 -7.09 -14.60
C ILE A 86 -10.75 -7.62 -15.60
N ASN A 87 -10.89 -8.86 -16.08
CA ASN A 87 -9.95 -9.52 -16.98
C ASN A 87 -8.49 -9.59 -16.48
N ASN A 88 -8.27 -9.51 -15.16
CA ASN A 88 -6.95 -9.35 -14.53
C ASN A 88 -6.20 -8.10 -15.04
N ASP A 89 -6.92 -7.05 -15.43
CA ASP A 89 -6.33 -5.80 -15.90
C ASP A 89 -5.74 -5.00 -14.71
N PRO A 90 -4.41 -4.79 -14.67
CA PRO A 90 -3.78 -4.05 -13.58
C PRO A 90 -4.21 -2.58 -13.54
N GLU A 91 -4.60 -1.98 -14.66
CA GLU A 91 -5.05 -0.58 -14.68
C GLU A 91 -6.43 -0.42 -14.04
N LEU A 92 -7.33 -1.39 -14.23
CA LEU A 92 -8.60 -1.42 -13.52
C LEU A 92 -8.41 -1.63 -12.01
N LEU A 93 -7.43 -2.45 -11.61
CA LEU A 93 -7.08 -2.63 -10.20
C LEU A 93 -6.49 -1.35 -9.60
N ARG A 94 -5.63 -0.66 -10.33
CA ARG A 94 -5.07 0.65 -9.95
C ARG A 94 -6.17 1.70 -9.76
N GLY A 95 -7.12 1.75 -10.70
CA GLY A 95 -8.31 2.61 -10.58
C GLY A 95 -9.16 2.27 -9.36
N TYR A 96 -9.38 0.98 -9.08
CA TYR A 96 -10.09 0.55 -7.88
C TYR A 96 -9.38 1.00 -6.60
N VAL A 97 -8.06 0.87 -6.52
CA VAL A 97 -7.27 1.34 -5.35
C VAL A 97 -7.47 2.85 -5.13
N ARG A 98 -7.48 3.65 -6.20
CA ARG A 98 -7.74 5.10 -6.10
C ARG A 98 -9.11 5.42 -5.52
N GLU A 99 -10.15 4.69 -5.91
CA GLU A 99 -11.49 4.86 -5.31
C GLU A 99 -11.51 4.41 -3.84
N VAL A 100 -10.88 3.27 -3.52
CA VAL A 100 -10.75 2.81 -2.12
C VAL A 100 -10.06 3.85 -1.23
N MET A 101 -9.04 4.55 -1.75
CA MET A 101 -8.34 5.57 -0.97
C MET A 101 -9.18 6.84 -0.75
N LYS A 102 -10.14 7.15 -1.62
CA LYS A 102 -11.16 8.19 -1.36
C LYS A 102 -12.06 7.77 -0.20
N ASP A 103 -12.61 6.56 -0.25
CA ASP A 103 -13.46 6.02 0.83
C ASP A 103 -12.70 5.94 2.16
N TYR A 104 -11.41 5.56 2.11
CA TYR A 104 -10.53 5.53 3.27
C TYR A 104 -10.34 6.94 3.86
N ALA A 105 -10.11 7.95 3.02
CA ALA A 105 -9.99 9.34 3.46
C ALA A 105 -11.29 9.86 4.08
N GLU A 106 -12.44 9.57 3.46
CA GLU A 106 -13.75 9.97 3.98
C GLU A 106 -14.10 9.31 5.32
N SER A 107 -13.50 8.15 5.61
CA SER A 107 -13.70 7.42 6.87
C SER A 107 -13.03 8.08 8.09
N PHE A 108 -12.21 9.13 7.91
CA PHE A 108 -11.60 9.86 9.03
C PHE A 108 -12.59 10.83 9.68
N TYR A 109 -12.97 10.54 10.93
CA TYR A 109 -13.77 11.44 11.75
C TYR A 109 -12.92 12.61 12.25
N ARG A 110 -13.03 13.75 11.55
CA ARG A 110 -12.38 15.02 11.88
C ARG A 110 -13.40 16.15 11.88
N ASP A 111 -12.99 17.29 12.43
CA ASP A 111 -13.78 18.52 12.55
C ASP A 111 -14.15 19.13 11.17
N ARG A 112 -13.44 18.70 10.11
CA ARG A 112 -13.72 19.01 8.71
C ARG A 112 -13.72 17.72 7.88
N PRO A 113 -14.41 17.68 6.73
CA PRO A 113 -14.26 16.60 5.77
C PRO A 113 -12.79 16.39 5.39
N VAL A 114 -12.40 15.13 5.34
CA VAL A 114 -11.07 14.68 4.89
C VAL A 114 -11.25 14.07 3.51
N THR A 115 -10.39 14.48 2.58
CA THR A 115 -10.38 14.00 1.20
C THR A 115 -9.08 13.25 0.91
N VAL A 116 -9.02 12.56 -0.24
CA VAL A 116 -7.79 11.84 -0.62
C VAL A 116 -6.56 12.77 -0.74
N ASP A 117 -6.77 14.04 -1.03
CA ASP A 117 -5.71 15.05 -1.09
C ASP A 117 -5.14 15.42 0.30
N ASP A 118 -5.87 15.10 1.38
CA ASP A 118 -5.44 15.32 2.76
C ASP A 118 -4.59 14.18 3.31
N ILE A 119 -4.43 13.07 2.57
CA ILE A 119 -3.63 11.91 2.98
C ILE A 119 -2.46 11.67 2.02
N LYS A 120 -1.36 11.15 2.56
CA LYS A 120 -0.20 10.70 1.76
C LYS A 120 -0.21 9.19 1.73
N TYR A 121 -0.33 8.62 0.53
CA TYR A 121 -0.24 7.18 0.33
C TYR A 121 0.54 6.87 -0.95
N PHE A 122 1.12 5.68 -0.97
CA PHE A 122 1.69 5.06 -2.15
C PHE A 122 1.22 3.60 -2.18
N ALA A 123 1.01 3.07 -3.37
CA ALA A 123 0.57 1.70 -3.57
C ALA A 123 1.43 1.04 -4.65
N LYS A 124 1.47 -0.29 -4.60
CA LYS A 124 2.14 -1.13 -5.59
C LYS A 124 1.30 -2.39 -5.80
N ILE A 125 1.22 -2.85 -7.05
CA ILE A 125 0.54 -4.10 -7.38
C ILE A 125 1.56 -5.24 -7.17
N GLU A 126 1.18 -6.26 -6.40
CA GLU A 126 1.94 -7.51 -6.28
C GLU A 126 1.19 -8.62 -7.03
N HIS A 127 1.93 -9.43 -7.77
CA HIS A 127 1.39 -10.52 -8.59
C HIS A 127 1.41 -11.87 -7.87
N GLU A 128 2.30 -12.04 -6.88
CA GLU A 128 2.43 -13.28 -6.13
C GLU A 128 1.97 -13.13 -4.68
N ARG A 129 1.09 -14.04 -4.24
CA ARG A 129 0.68 -14.10 -2.84
C ARG A 129 1.62 -15.01 -2.05
N THR A 130 2.48 -14.44 -1.22
CA THR A 130 3.27 -15.22 -0.26
C THR A 130 2.52 -15.34 1.07
N TYR A 131 1.96 -16.52 1.35
CA TYR A 131 1.27 -16.77 2.62
C TYR A 131 2.22 -17.26 3.70
N LYS A 132 2.31 -16.56 4.83
CA LYS A 132 2.83 -17.16 6.07
C LYS A 132 1.76 -18.04 6.71
N GLY A 133 1.53 -19.22 6.12
CA GLY A 133 1.08 -20.44 6.79
C GLY A 133 -0.28 -20.55 7.50
N PHE A 134 -0.92 -19.50 8.01
CA PHE A 134 -2.03 -19.67 8.98
C PHE A 134 -3.28 -18.79 8.79
N ASP A 135 -3.31 -17.83 7.86
CA ASP A 135 -4.52 -17.02 7.64
C ASP A 135 -5.58 -17.77 6.81
N ARG A 136 -6.54 -18.37 7.51
CA ARG A 136 -7.64 -19.15 6.94
C ARG A 136 -8.53 -18.30 6.02
N GLU A 137 -8.73 -17.03 6.36
CA GLU A 137 -9.55 -16.07 5.59
C GLU A 137 -8.96 -15.73 4.21
N ILE A 138 -7.66 -15.97 4.00
CA ILE A 138 -7.00 -15.74 2.71
C ILE A 138 -6.94 -17.01 1.86
N ARG A 139 -7.01 -18.20 2.49
CA ARG A 139 -7.14 -19.49 1.77
C ARG A 139 -8.50 -19.67 1.11
N GLU A 140 -9.53 -19.02 1.66
CA GLU A 140 -10.92 -19.14 1.21
C GLU A 140 -11.33 -18.04 0.20
N ASN A 141 -10.42 -17.11 -0.16
CA ASN A 141 -10.64 -15.99 -1.10
C ASN A 141 -10.04 -16.20 -2.51
#